data_AF-A0A0C9PMT4-F1
#
_entry.id   AF-A0A0C9PMT4-F1
#
_cell.length_a   1.000
_cell.length_b   1.000
_cell.length_c   1.000
_cell.angle_alpha   90.00
_cell.angle_beta   90.00
_cell.angle_gamma   90.00
#
_symmetry.space_group_name_H-M   'P 1'
#
loop_
_entity.id
_entity.type
_entity.pdbx_description
1 polymer ?
#
loop_
_entity_poly.entity_id
_entity_poly.type
_entity_poly.pdbx_seq_one_letter_code
_entity_poly.pdbx_strand_id
1 'polypeptide(L)'
;GVDASRDFLRAAQRGDLDKLKELSYRCEIQDWTVYRHGSSGDTALHVAAREGHLEIAKYLCNDWSYPAFKVDVTNKDMKRPLHDASQFAHCDIVEFLIGQGLYCLSLQSE
;
A
#
# COMPACT_ATOMS: atom_id res chain seq x y z
N GLY A 1 -0.95 15.65 -10.05
CA GLY A 1 0.03 15.81 -11.14
C GLY A 1 1.01 14.64 -11.12
N VAL A 2 1.68 14.34 -12.23
CA VAL A 2 2.60 13.19 -12.38
C VAL A 2 3.71 13.16 -11.31
N ASP A 3 4.20 14.33 -10.88
CA ASP A 3 5.17 14.44 -9.78
C ASP A 3 4.64 13.92 -8.44
N ALA A 4 3.36 14.17 -8.12
CA ALA A 4 2.78 13.73 -6.85
C ALA A 4 2.74 12.20 -6.73
N SER A 5 2.38 11.50 -7.81
CA SER A 5 2.39 10.03 -7.83
C SER A 5 3.80 9.48 -7.69
N ARG A 6 4.78 10.06 -8.40
CA ARG A 6 6.18 9.62 -8.31
C ARG A 6 6.74 9.85 -6.91
N ASP A 7 6.50 11.02 -6.33
CA ASP A 7 7.04 11.38 -5.03
C ASP A 7 6.38 10.57 -3.90
N PHE A 8 5.08 10.26 -4.03
CA PHE A 8 4.36 9.37 -3.11
C PHE A 8 4.94 7.95 -3.11
N LEU A 9 5.18 7.38 -4.30
CA LEU A 9 5.80 6.05 -4.43
C LEU A 9 7.24 6.04 -3.92
N ARG A 10 8.00 7.12 -4.13
CA ARG A 10 9.37 7.26 -3.59
C ARG A 10 9.39 7.39 -2.07
N ALA A 11 8.42 8.07 -1.46
CA ALA A 11 8.29 8.13 -0.02
C ALA A 11 8.06 6.72 0.56
N ALA A 12 7.16 5.95 -0.07
CA ALA A 12 6.93 4.54 0.27
C ALA A 12 8.21 3.69 0.13
N GLN A 13 8.97 3.88 -0.94
CA GLN A 13 10.23 3.15 -1.18
C GLN A 13 11.28 3.42 -0.11
N ARG A 14 11.37 4.67 0.36
CA ARG A 14 12.37 5.11 1.33
C ARG A 14 11.98 4.85 2.78
N GLY A 15 10.76 4.38 3.05
CA GLY A 15 10.24 4.27 4.41
C GLY A 15 9.90 5.62 5.04
N ASP A 16 9.72 6.67 4.24
CA ASP A 16 9.44 8.03 4.72
C ASP A 16 7.93 8.24 4.96
N LEU A 17 7.46 7.79 6.11
CA LEU A 17 6.05 7.87 6.51
C LEU A 17 5.58 9.32 6.65
N ASP A 18 6.41 10.22 7.18
CA ASP A 18 6.05 11.62 7.39
C ASP A 18 5.82 12.32 6.06
N LYS A 19 6.71 12.10 5.08
CA LYS A 19 6.51 12.63 3.73
C LYS A 19 5.28 12.03 3.06
N LEU A 20 5.03 10.74 3.27
CA LEU A 20 3.87 10.07 2.70
C LEU A 20 2.57 10.66 3.26
N LYS A 21 2.49 10.90 4.57
CA LYS A 21 1.38 11.59 5.23
C LYS A 21 1.23 13.03 4.74
N GLU A 22 2.31 13.80 4.69
CA GLU A 22 2.32 15.16 4.15
C GLU A 22 1.72 15.20 2.74
N LEU A 23 2.14 14.29 1.86
CA LEU A 23 1.62 14.19 0.50
C LEU A 23 0.14 13.80 0.47
N SER A 24 -0.30 12.87 1.33
CA SER A 24 -1.72 12.52 1.47
C SER A 24 -2.59 13.73 1.79
N TYR A 25 -2.19 14.53 2.79
CA TYR A 25 -2.94 15.72 3.19
C TYR A 25 -2.85 16.83 2.13
N ARG A 26 -1.66 17.13 1.64
CA ARG A 26 -1.41 18.23 0.69
C ARG A 26 -2.08 18.00 -0.66
N CYS A 27 -2.18 16.76 -1.10
CA CYS A 27 -2.81 16.40 -2.37
C CYS A 27 -4.25 15.91 -2.22
N GLU A 28 -4.82 15.96 -1.02
CA GLU A 28 -6.17 15.50 -0.69
C GLU A 28 -6.45 14.10 -1.28
N ILE A 29 -5.49 13.19 -1.09
CA ILE A 29 -5.56 11.85 -1.68
C ILE A 29 -6.68 11.07 -1.00
N GLN A 30 -7.75 10.80 -1.74
CA GLN A 30 -8.81 9.90 -1.29
C GLN A 30 -8.47 8.44 -1.57
N ASP A 31 -7.79 8.18 -2.68
CA ASP A 31 -7.46 6.82 -3.14
C ASP A 31 -6.00 6.71 -3.61
N TRP A 32 -5.12 6.09 -2.81
CA TRP A 32 -3.70 5.91 -3.19
C TRP A 32 -3.53 4.96 -4.37
N THR A 33 -4.52 4.11 -4.64
CA THR A 33 -4.36 3.07 -5.68
C THR A 33 -4.34 3.66 -7.09
N VAL A 34 -4.70 4.93 -7.25
CA VAL A 34 -4.51 5.66 -8.50
C VAL A 34 -3.03 5.97 -8.75
N TYR A 35 -2.19 5.98 -7.72
CA TYR A 35 -0.75 6.21 -7.83
C TYR A 35 -0.03 4.89 -8.06
N ARG A 36 0.42 4.72 -9.30
CA ARG A 36 1.03 3.48 -9.80
C ARG A 36 2.31 3.78 -10.55
N HIS A 37 3.29 2.91 -10.38
CA HIS A 37 4.50 2.95 -11.16
C HIS A 37 4.18 2.68 -12.64
N GLY A 38 4.64 3.56 -13.53
CA GLY A 38 4.21 3.55 -14.93
C GLY A 38 4.52 2.24 -15.67
N SER A 39 5.65 1.58 -15.37
CA SER A 39 6.05 0.35 -16.05
C SER A 39 5.48 -0.92 -15.39
N SER A 40 5.58 -1.06 -14.06
CA SER A 40 5.15 -2.29 -13.33
C SER A 40 3.70 -2.26 -12.85
N GLY A 41 3.09 -1.07 -12.72
CA GLY A 41 1.79 -0.91 -12.08
C GLY A 41 1.81 -1.03 -10.55
N ASP A 42 3.01 -1.11 -9.95
CA ASP A 42 3.18 -1.19 -8.50
C ASP A 42 2.60 0.04 -7.81
N THR A 43 1.89 -0.19 -6.73
CA THR A 43 1.37 0.85 -5.84
C THR A 43 2.33 1.09 -4.67
N ALA A 44 2.04 2.10 -3.84
CA ALA A 44 2.80 2.34 -2.62
C ALA A 44 2.82 1.13 -1.67
N LEU A 45 1.73 0.34 -1.63
CA LEU A 45 1.66 -0.86 -0.78
C LEU A 45 2.54 -2.00 -1.32
N HIS A 46 2.65 -2.18 -2.64
CA HIS A 46 3.62 -3.13 -3.22
C HIS A 46 5.05 -2.74 -2.86
N VAL A 47 5.37 -1.45 -3.02
CA VAL A 47 6.69 -0.91 -2.71
C VAL A 47 7.02 -1.07 -1.22
N ALA A 48 6.12 -0.68 -0.32
CA ALA A 48 6.32 -0.84 1.12
C ALA A 48 6.47 -2.31 1.52
N ALA A 49 5.66 -3.20 0.94
CA ALA A 49 5.74 -4.64 1.18
C ALA A 49 7.06 -5.26 0.71
N ARG A 50 7.58 -4.80 -0.44
CA ARG A 50 8.87 -5.26 -1.00
C ARG A 50 10.07 -4.79 -0.19
N GLU A 51 10.01 -3.56 0.30
CA GLU A 51 11.13 -2.89 1.00
C GLU A 51 11.09 -3.09 2.52
N GLY A 52 10.04 -3.70 3.08
CA GLY A 52 9.94 -4.01 4.52
C GLY A 52 9.43 -2.86 5.39
N HIS A 53 8.69 -1.92 4.82
CA HIS A 53 8.20 -0.73 5.55
C HIS A 53 6.81 -0.96 6.17
N LEU A 54 6.74 -1.71 7.27
CA LEU A 54 5.49 -2.07 7.94
C LEU A 54 4.62 -0.88 8.33
N GLU A 55 5.21 0.20 8.86
CA GLU A 55 4.43 1.37 9.29
C GLU A 55 3.74 2.09 8.12
N ILE A 56 4.35 2.06 6.93
CA ILE A 56 3.72 2.56 5.72
C ILE A 56 2.59 1.62 5.28
N ALA A 57 2.79 0.30 5.36
CA ALA A 57 1.73 -0.66 5.05
C ALA A 57 0.51 -0.46 5.96
N LYS A 58 0.72 -0.28 7.28
CA LYS A 58 -0.34 0.04 8.25
C LYS A 58 -1.06 1.32 7.89
N TYR A 59 -0.33 2.39 7.62
CA TYR A 59 -0.91 3.68 7.24
C TYR A 59 -1.78 3.56 5.99
N LEU A 60 -1.29 2.90 4.94
CA LEU A 60 -2.02 2.73 3.67
C LEU A 60 -3.29 1.88 3.80
N CYS A 61 -3.35 0.98 4.77
CA CYS A 61 -4.48 0.05 4.98
C CYS A 61 -5.53 0.58 5.96
N ASN A 62 -5.12 1.32 7.01
CA ASN A 62 -5.99 1.65 8.15
C ASN A 62 -6.49 3.11 8.17
N ASP A 63 -5.67 4.06 7.74
CA ASP A 63 -5.91 5.49 8.02
C ASP A 63 -6.73 6.21 6.91
N TRP A 64 -7.51 5.47 6.12
CA TRP A 64 -8.07 5.93 4.85
C TRP A 64 -9.60 5.89 4.83
N SER A 65 -10.23 7.02 4.46
CA SER A 65 -11.69 7.19 4.60
C SER A 65 -12.56 6.55 3.50
N TYR A 66 -12.07 6.33 2.26
CA TYR A 66 -12.87 5.71 1.19
C TYR A 66 -12.04 5.17 0.00
N PRO A 67 -12.32 3.98 -0.57
CA PRO A 67 -13.08 2.85 -0.01
C PRO A 67 -12.17 1.81 0.69
N ALA A 68 -12.84 0.91 1.40
CA ALA A 68 -12.33 -0.16 2.26
C ALA A 68 -11.09 -0.92 1.75
N PHE A 69 -10.16 -1.18 2.69
CA PHE A 69 -9.25 -2.34 2.70
C PHE A 69 -8.71 -2.76 1.33
N LYS A 70 -7.81 -1.96 0.76
CA LYS A 70 -7.18 -2.24 -0.55
C LYS A 70 -5.91 -3.07 -0.42
N VAL A 71 -6.00 -4.17 0.32
CA VAL A 71 -4.87 -5.10 0.55
C VAL A 71 -4.59 -6.00 -0.67
N ASP A 72 -5.62 -6.24 -1.48
CA ASP A 72 -5.59 -7.18 -2.61
C ASP A 72 -5.34 -6.53 -3.98
N VAL A 73 -4.86 -5.29 -4.01
CA VAL A 73 -4.56 -4.59 -5.26
C VAL A 73 -3.55 -5.37 -6.09
N THR A 74 -3.80 -5.51 -7.39
CA THR A 74 -2.85 -6.15 -8.29
C THR A 74 -2.04 -5.12 -9.08
N ASN A 75 -0.77 -5.45 -9.34
CA ASN A 75 0.07 -4.78 -10.34
C ASN A 75 -0.14 -5.41 -11.74
N LYS A 76 0.66 -5.00 -12.74
CA LYS A 76 0.50 -5.51 -14.12
C LYS A 76 0.89 -6.97 -14.29
N ASP A 77 1.70 -7.51 -13.38
CA ASP A 77 2.08 -8.93 -13.36
C ASP A 77 1.07 -9.76 -12.54
N MET A 78 -0.08 -9.19 -12.19
CA MET A 78 -1.10 -9.79 -11.33
C MET A 78 -0.60 -10.15 -9.92
N LYS A 79 0.55 -9.61 -9.51
CA LYS A 79 1.04 -9.75 -8.14
C LYS A 79 0.29 -8.80 -7.22
N ARG A 80 0.08 -9.26 -5.99
CA ARG A 80 -0.45 -8.49 -4.85
C ARG A 80 0.70 -8.11 -3.91
N PRO A 81 0.55 -7.08 -3.04
CA PRO A 81 1.56 -6.72 -2.05
C PRO A 81 2.02 -7.89 -1.18
N LEU A 82 1.11 -8.82 -0.84
CA LEU A 82 1.44 -10.05 -0.10
C LEU A 82 2.49 -10.93 -0.82
N HIS A 83 2.48 -10.98 -2.15
CA HIS A 83 3.47 -11.75 -2.92
C HIS A 83 4.85 -11.12 -2.78
N ASP A 84 4.93 -9.78 -2.79
CA ASP A 84 6.19 -9.06 -2.62
C ASP A 84 6.72 -9.22 -1.19
N ALA A 85 5.89 -9.02 -0.16
CA ALA A 85 6.29 -9.25 1.24
C ALA A 85 6.81 -10.69 1.46
N SER A 86 6.12 -11.68 0.87
CA SER A 86 6.53 -13.09 0.96
C SER A 86 7.84 -13.37 0.22
N GLN A 87 8.00 -12.82 -1.00
CA GLN A 87 9.19 -13.01 -1.82
C GLN A 87 10.46 -12.46 -1.13
N PHE A 88 10.32 -11.35 -0.40
CA PHE A 88 11.42 -10.68 0.27
C PHE A 88 11.53 -10.98 1.77
N ALA A 89 10.75 -11.95 2.28
CA ALA A 89 10.78 -12.45 3.66
C ALA A 89 10.45 -11.40 4.74
N HIS A 90 9.58 -10.44 4.43
CA HIS A 90 9.06 -9.46 5.40
C HIS A 90 7.86 -10.04 6.15
N CYS A 91 8.14 -10.98 7.07
CA CYS A 91 7.13 -11.78 7.77
C CYS A 91 6.10 -10.93 8.55
N ASP A 92 6.53 -9.83 9.15
CA ASP A 92 5.67 -8.89 9.88
C ASP A 92 4.62 -8.24 8.97
N ILE A 93 4.99 -7.90 7.74
CA ILE A 93 4.06 -7.38 6.72
C ILE A 93 3.16 -8.50 6.20
N VAL A 94 3.67 -9.72 6.02
CA VAL A 94 2.86 -10.88 5.63
C VAL A 94 1.76 -11.13 6.67
N GLU A 95 2.12 -11.20 7.95
CA GLU A 95 1.17 -11.37 9.05
C GLU A 95 0.14 -10.25 9.09
N PHE A 96 0.60 -9.00 8.96
CA PHE A 96 -0.29 -7.84 8.89
C PHE A 96 -1.28 -7.94 7.73
N LEU A 97 -0.81 -8.15 6.50
CA LEU A 97 -1.66 -8.18 5.31
C LEU A 97 -2.67 -9.35 5.33
N ILE A 98 -2.27 -10.52 5.84
CA ILE A 98 -3.19 -11.66 6.05
C ILE A 98 -4.25 -11.29 7.09
N GLY A 99 -3.85 -10.68 8.21
CA GLY A 99 -4.78 -10.24 9.25
C GLY A 99 -5.81 -9.23 8.74
N GLN A 100 -5.38 -8.30 7.90
CA GLN A 100 -6.28 -7.33 7.26
C GLN A 100 -7.25 -8.01 6.27
N GLY A 101 -6.79 -9.01 5.52
CA GLY A 101 -7.65 -9.80 4.62
C GLY A 101 -8.72 -10.60 5.36
N LEU A 102 -8.36 -11.24 6.47
CA LEU A 102 -9.30 -11.97 7.33
C LEU A 102 -10.35 -11.06 7.96
N TYR A 103 -9.95 -9.86 8.41
CA TYR A 103 -10.88 -8.86 8.94
C TYR A 103 -11.89 -8.43 7.88
N CYS A 104 -11.45 -8.20 6.64
CA CYS A 104 -12.36 -7.86 5.53
C CYS A 104 -13.38 -8.96 5.23
N LEU A 105 -12.97 -10.24 5.26
CA LEU A 105 -13.89 -11.37 5.05
C LEU A 105 -14.95 -11.47 6.14
N SER A 106 -14.60 -11.18 7.40
CA SER A 106 -15.57 -11.22 8.51
C SER A 106 -16.68 -10.17 8.40
N LEU A 107 -16.41 -9.00 7.78
CA LEU A 107 -17.41 -7.95 7.59
C LEU A 107 -18.36 -8.21 6.41
N GLN A 108 -18.05 -9.15 5.52
CA GLN A 108 -18.91 -9.52 4.38
C GLN A 108 -19.84 -10.69 4.71
N SER A 109 -19.67 -11.31 5.88
CA SER A 109 -20.44 -12.46 6.36
C SER A 109 -21.53 -12.11 7.39
N GLU A 110 -21.72 -10.83 7.71
CA GLU A 110 -22.79 -10.31 8.59
C GLU A 110 -23.89 -9.59 7.77
#